data_AF-A0A7V4JNR7-F1
#
_entry.id   AF-A0A7V4JNR7-F1
#
_cell.length_a   1.000
_cell.length_b   1.000
_cell.length_c   1.000
_cell.angle_alpha   90.00
_cell.angle_beta   90.00
_cell.angle_gamma   90.00
#
_symmetry.space_group_name_H-M   'P 1'
#
loop_
_entity.id
_entity.type
_entity.pdbx_description
1 polymer ?
#
loop_
_entity_poly.entity_id
_entity_poly.type
_entity_poly.pdbx_seq_one_letter_code
_entity_poly.pdbx_strand_id
1 'polypeptide(L)' 'MNISRSRREILMLICKGLSNAEISDLLHLSQRTVERHRASLLAKTNTHNSIAMVLYAIKHGLVEI' A
#
# COMPACT_ATOMS: atom_id res chain seq x y z
N MET A 1 -8.14 -11.89 6.59
CA MET A 1 -7.78 -10.47 6.75
C MET A 1 -8.40 -9.67 5.61
N ASN A 2 -9.38 -8.79 5.88
CA ASN A 2 -10.10 -8.09 4.80
C ASN A 2 -9.42 -6.77 4.44
N ILE A 3 -8.78 -6.72 3.27
CA ILE A 3 -8.24 -5.49 2.68
C ILE A 3 -9.25 -4.98 1.66
N SER A 4 -9.75 -3.75 1.85
CA SER A 4 -10.70 -3.13 0.91
C SER A 4 -10.05 -2.90 -0.45
N ARG A 5 -10.87 -2.76 -1.50
CA ARG A 5 -10.40 -2.58 -2.89
C ARG A 5 -9.38 -1.44 -3.01
N SER A 6 -9.71 -0.25 -2.48
CA SER A 6 -8.81 0.92 -2.51
C SER A 6 -7.48 0.70 -1.77
N ARG A 7 -7.47 -0.13 -0.72
CA ARG A 7 -6.24 -0.45 0.01
C ARG A 7 -5.36 -1.45 -0.73
N ARG A 8 -5.96 -2.41 -1.44
CA ARG A 8 -5.23 -3.33 -2.33
C ARG A 8 -4.58 -2.57 -3.47
N GLU A 9 -5.31 -1.63 -4.05
CA GLU A 9 -4.81 -0.77 -5.12
C GLU A 9 -3.60 0.06 -4.67
N ILE A 10 -3.70 0.74 -3.52
CA ILE A 10 -2.56 1.47 -2.94
C ILE A 10 -1.39 0.53 -2.63
N LEU A 11 -1.65 -0.65 -2.06
CA LEU A 11 -0.60 -1.64 -1.77
C LEU A 11 0.12 -2.07 -3.05
N MET A 12 -0.60 -2.30 -4.14
CA MET A 12 -0.04 -2.67 -5.44
C MET A 12 0.84 -1.55 -6.01
N LEU A 13 0.39 -0.29 -5.95
CA LEU A 13 1.17 0.84 -6.42
C LEU A 13 2.45 1.04 -5.59
N ILE A 14 2.38 0.82 -4.26
CA ILE A 14 3.57 0.82 -3.40
C ILE A 14 4.54 -0.30 -3.80
N CYS A 15 4.03 -1.49 -4.13
CA CYS A 15 4.87 -2.60 -4.60
C CYS A 15 5.54 -2.30 -5.95
N LYS A 16 4.93 -1.46 -6.79
CA LYS A 16 5.53 -0.94 -8.04
C LYS A 16 6.60 0.14 -7.81
N GLY A 17 6.87 0.52 -6.56
CA GLY A 17 7.88 1.52 -6.21
C GLY A 17 7.41 2.97 -6.32
N LEU A 18 6.10 3.20 -6.49
CA LEU A 18 5.55 4.57 -6.59
C LEU A 18 5.59 5.28 -5.23
N SER A 19 5.93 6.56 -5.27
CA SER A 19 5.90 7.47 -4.13
C SER A 19 4.48 7.87 -3.75
N ASN A 20 4.29 8.40 -2.53
CA ASN A 20 2.98 8.88 -2.09
C ASN A 20 2.41 9.97 -3.01
N ALA A 21 3.26 10.78 -3.64
CA ALA A 21 2.87 11.82 -4.59
C ALA A 21 2.37 11.21 -5.92
N GLU A 22 3.11 10.25 -6.48
CA GLU A 22 2.68 9.58 -7.71
C GLU A 22 1.38 8.79 -7.50
N ILE A 23 1.23 8.14 -6.35
CA ILE A 23 0.00 7.43 -5.98
C ILE A 23 -1.15 8.42 -5.79
N SER A 24 -0.91 9.58 -5.19
CA SER A 24 -1.94 10.59 -4.99
C SER A 24 -2.46 11.11 -6.33
N ASP A 25 -1.56 11.33 -7.28
CA ASP A 25 -1.90 11.81 -8.62
C ASP A 25 -2.66 10.74 -9.41
N LEU A 26 -2.18 9.49 -9.40
CA LEU A 26 -2.82 8.36 -10.11
C LEU A 26 -4.23 8.06 -9.62
N LEU A 27 -4.46 8.18 -8.31
CA LEU A 27 -5.75 7.85 -7.70
C LEU A 27 -6.66 9.08 -7.51
N HIS A 28 -6.22 10.27 -7.92
CA HIS A 28 -6.88 11.54 -7.63
C HIS A 28 -7.23 11.71 -6.13
N LEU A 29 -6.30 11.31 -5.26
CA LEU A 29 -6.42 11.41 -3.81
C LEU A 29 -5.46 12.47 -3.26
N SER A 30 -5.68 12.94 -2.04
CA SER A 30 -4.65 13.72 -1.34
C SER A 30 -3.52 12.82 -0.86
N GLN A 31 -2.27 13.32 -0.84
CA GLN A 31 -1.14 12.59 -0.25
C GLN A 31 -1.44 12.14 1.20
N ARG A 32 -2.11 12.97 1.99
CA ARG A 32 -2.56 12.64 3.35
C ARG A 32 -3.50 11.43 3.38
N THR A 33 -4.37 11.29 2.38
CA THR A 33 -5.25 10.12 2.25
C THR A 33 -4.42 8.86 1.97
N VAL A 34 -3.45 8.94 1.04
CA VAL A 34 -2.52 7.84 0.75
C VAL A 34 -1.73 7.43 1.99
N GLU A 35 -1.23 8.38 2.76
CA GLU A 35 -0.53 8.14 4.03
C GLU A 35 -1.42 7.42 5.06
N ARG A 36 -2.69 7.83 5.22
CA ARG A 36 -3.64 7.13 6.11
C ARG A 36 -3.88 5.70 5.67
N HIS A 37 -4.03 5.46 4.37
CA HIS A 37 -4.17 4.10 3.84
C HIS A 37 -2.92 3.27 4.10
N ARG A 38 -1.73 3.84 3.89
CA ARG A 38 -0.44 3.20 4.13
C ARG A 38 -0.24 2.87 5.61
N ALA A 39 -0.52 3.79 6.52
CA ALA A 39 -0.48 3.52 7.97
C ALA A 39 -1.43 2.39 8.35
N SER A 40 -2.64 2.39 7.78
CA SER A 40 -3.60 1.32 8.04
C SER A 40 -3.18 -0.02 7.43
N LEU A 41 -2.49 -0.02 6.29
CA LEU A 41 -1.90 -1.22 5.69
C LEU A 41 -0.78 -1.76 6.59
N LEU A 42 0.17 -0.92 7.02
CA LEU A 42 1.25 -1.30 7.94
C LEU A 42 0.74 -1.95 9.23
N ALA A 43 -0.28 -1.35 9.85
CA ALA A 43 -0.91 -1.91 11.05
C ALA A 43 -1.60 -3.25 10.76
N LYS A 44 -2.21 -3.39 9.59
CA LYS A 44 -2.90 -4.60 9.15
C LYS A 44 -1.93 -5.74 8.83
N THR A 45 -0.82 -5.44 8.14
CA THR A 45 0.23 -6.41 7.78
C THR A 45 1.23 -6.66 8.92
N ASN A 46 1.09 -5.96 10.04
CA ASN A 46 2.02 -6.00 11.18
C ASN A 46 3.47 -5.74 10.76
N THR A 47 3.68 -4.72 9.93
CA THR A 47 4.98 -4.36 9.37
C THR A 47 5.38 -2.94 9.73
N HIS A 48 6.67 -2.69 9.90
CA HIS A 48 7.17 -1.41 10.42
C HIS A 48 7.49 -0.36 9.33
N ASN A 49 7.60 -0.76 8.05
CA ASN A 49 7.87 0.16 6.95
C ASN A 49 7.36 -0.37 5.59
N SER A 50 7.41 0.47 4.54
CA SER A 50 6.99 0.08 3.18
C SER A 50 7.70 -1.17 2.68
N ILE A 51 9.00 -1.28 2.92
CA ILE A 51 9.81 -2.38 2.37
C ILE A 51 9.35 -3.71 2.97
N ALA A 52 9.19 -3.75 4.30
CA ALA A 52 8.65 -4.91 5.01
C ALA A 52 7.21 -5.23 4.57
N MET A 53 6.39 -4.20 4.31
CA MET A 53 5.03 -4.37 3.80
C MET A 53 5.00 -4.96 2.39
N VAL A 54 5.88 -4.52 1.50
CA VAL A 54 6.01 -5.06 0.13
C VAL A 54 6.48 -6.51 0.19
N LEU A 55 7.52 -6.81 0.98
CA LEU A 55 7.99 -8.18 1.17
C LEU A 55 6.90 -9.10 1.73
N TYR A 56 6.14 -8.61 2.70
CA TYR A 56 4.99 -9.32 3.25
C TYR A 56 3.92 -9.57 2.17
N ALA A 57 3.59 -8.55 1.38
CA ALA A 57 2.60 -8.67 0.32
C ALA A 57 2.98 -9.72 -0.73
N ILE A 58 4.24 -9.76 -1.14
CA ILE A 58 4.76 -10.77 -2.08
C ILE A 58 4.74 -12.17 -1.44
N LYS A 59 5.31 -12.31 -0.23
CA LYS A 59 5.38 -13.61 0.48
C LYS A 59 4.01 -14.26 0.71
N HIS A 60 2.98 -13.43 0.92
CA HIS A 60 1.62 -13.89 1.18
C HIS A 60 0.72 -13.88 -0.07
N GLY A 61 1.25 -13.60 -1.27
CA GLY A 61 0.47 -13.58 -2.52
C GLY A 61 -0.63 -12.52 -2.54
N LEU A 62 -0.47 -11.43 -1.78
CA LEU A 62 -1.42 -10.31 -1.77
C LEU A 62 -1.28 -9.40 -2.99
N VAL A 63 -0.10 -9.41 -3.60
CA VAL A 63 0.25 -8.67 -4.82
C VAL A 63 1.12 -9.58 -5.68
N GLU A 64 0.84 -9.59 -6.97
CA GLU A 64 1.66 -10.19 -8.03
C GLU A 64 2.39 -9.06 -8.74
N ILE A 65 3.70 -9.21 -8.97
CA ILE A 65 4.59 -8.21 -9.58
C ILE A 65 5.02 -8.70 -10.94
#